data_AF-A0A7K4FMS6-F1
#
_entry.id   AF-A0A7K4FMS6-F1
#
_cell.length_a   1.000
_cell.length_b   1.000
_cell.length_c   1.000
_cell.angle_alpha   90.00
_cell.angle_beta   90.00
_cell.angle_gamma   90.00
#
_symmetry.space_group_name_H-M   'P 1'
#
loop_
_entity.id
_entity.type
_entity.pdbx_description
1 polymer ?
#
loop_
_entity_poly.entity_id
_entity_poly.type
_entity_poly.pdbx_seq_one_letter_code
_entity_poly.pdbx_strand_id
1 'polypeptide(L)'
;MDKIGIIIGSLTAITEKQVEYLKRTLRSDSLNIKNCPEIKLFYLQETDFSTVKDMGFISLLMECNALIMSGGETAFCVLDTSGFNYLESEEQILPLISTGTVHGGMLDGKGYVIKGGSLGDDDIYIKLIQHLSINTM
;
A
#
# COMPACT_ATOMS: atom_id res chain seq x y z
N MET A 1 17.68 -0.51 -0.22
CA MET A 1 16.90 0.09 0.88
C MET A 1 15.47 0.06 0.37
N ASP A 2 14.62 -0.75 1.00
CA ASP A 2 13.32 -1.07 0.44
C ASP A 2 12.37 0.13 0.58
N LYS A 3 11.60 0.39 -0.48
CA LYS A 3 10.61 1.46 -0.55
C LYS A 3 9.21 0.86 -0.60
N ILE A 4 8.32 1.31 0.28
CA ILE A 4 6.91 0.90 0.28
C ILE A 4 6.03 2.10 -0.04
N GLY A 5 5.21 1.96 -1.08
CA GLY A 5 4.14 2.90 -1.39
C GLY A 5 2.87 2.52 -0.67
N ILE A 6 2.24 3.45 0.06
CA ILE A 6 0.95 3.23 0.70
C ILE A 6 -0.06 4.17 0.07
N ILE A 7 -1.04 3.63 -0.66
CA ILE A 7 -2.05 4.37 -1.41
C ILE A 7 -3.41 4.13 -0.75
N ILE A 8 -4.04 5.19 -0.27
CA ILE A 8 -5.29 5.13 0.50
C ILE A 8 -6.28 6.08 -0.14
N GLY A 9 -7.35 5.54 -0.74
CA GLY A 9 -8.43 6.33 -1.35
C GLY A 9 -9.77 6.23 -0.62
N SER A 10 -9.75 5.83 0.66
CA SER A 10 -10.95 5.69 1.49
C SER A 10 -10.98 6.77 2.56
N LEU A 11 -12.15 7.39 2.75
CA LEU A 11 -12.38 8.50 3.69
C LEU A 11 -13.34 8.13 4.82
N THR A 12 -13.35 6.86 5.21
CA THR A 12 -14.15 6.46 6.38
C THR A 12 -13.44 6.88 7.66
N ALA A 13 -14.21 7.17 8.71
CA ALA A 13 -13.65 7.52 10.03
C ALA A 13 -12.72 6.42 10.59
N ILE A 14 -12.92 5.15 10.21
CA ILE A 14 -12.01 4.05 10.57
C ILE A 14 -10.67 4.23 9.83
N THR A 15 -10.71 4.47 8.52
CA THR A 15 -9.50 4.70 7.72
C THR A 15 -8.70 5.90 8.24
N GLU A 16 -9.39 6.99 8.63
CA GLU A 16 -8.76 8.17 9.22
C GLU A 16 -7.97 7.83 10.48
N LYS A 17 -8.57 7.08 11.41
CA LYS A 17 -7.88 6.62 12.64
C LYS A 17 -6.65 5.78 12.33
N GLN A 18 -6.75 4.87 11.35
CA GLN A 18 -5.62 4.05 10.91
C GLN A 18 -4.48 4.91 10.32
N VAL A 19 -4.82 5.94 9.53
CA VAL A 19 -3.84 6.88 8.95
C VAL A 19 -3.19 7.74 10.03
N GLU A 20 -3.96 8.24 10.99
CA GLU A 20 -3.44 8.99 12.13
C GLU A 20 -2.49 8.15 12.98
N TYR A 21 -2.87 6.90 13.26
CA TYR A 21 -2.03 5.94 13.97
C TYR A 21 -0.71 5.72 13.23
N LEU A 22 -0.76 5.48 11.91
CA LEU A 22 0.43 5.32 11.06
C LEU A 22 1.33 6.57 11.14
N LYS A 23 0.78 7.76 10.93
CA LYS A 23 1.53 9.03 10.96
C LYS A 23 2.19 9.27 12.31
N ARG A 24 1.48 9.01 13.42
CA ARG A 24 2.02 9.14 14.78
C ARG A 24 3.18 8.17 15.00
N THR A 25 3.01 6.94 14.54
CA THR A 25 3.98 5.87 14.71
C THR A 25 5.25 6.14 13.90
N LEU A 26 5.14 6.53 12.63
CA LEU A 26 6.28 6.89 11.77
C LEU A 26 7.08 8.10 12.28
N ARG A 27 6.47 9.00 13.05
CA ARG A 27 7.15 10.15 13.69
C ARG A 27 7.85 9.79 14.99
N SER A 28 7.57 8.63 15.57
CA SER A 28 8.18 8.24 16.84
C SER A 28 9.55 7.64 16.59
N ASP A 29 10.59 8.23 17.16
CA ASP A 29 11.98 7.73 17.14
C ASP A 29 12.14 6.33 17.78
N SER A 30 11.07 5.79 18.39
CA SER A 30 11.06 4.51 19.11
C SER A 30 10.70 3.30 18.25
N LEU A 31 10.48 3.46 16.94
CA LEU A 31 10.25 2.33 16.05
C LEU A 31 11.53 1.50 15.89
N ASN A 32 11.66 0.49 16.73
CA ASN A 32 12.66 -0.56 16.62
C ASN A 32 12.27 -1.57 15.51
N ILE A 33 11.84 -1.07 14.34
CA ILE A 33 11.74 -1.89 13.13
C ILE A 33 13.16 -1.98 12.59
N LYS A 34 13.83 -3.10 12.84
CA LYS A 34 15.07 -3.43 12.14
C LYS A 34 14.83 -3.23 10.64
N ASN A 35 15.62 -2.36 10.00
CA ASN A 35 15.50 -2.02 8.59
C ASN A 35 14.13 -1.46 8.18
N CYS A 36 13.63 -0.42 8.87
CA CYS A 36 12.40 0.26 8.48
C CYS A 36 12.52 0.77 7.01
N PRO A 37 11.63 0.30 6.10
CA PRO A 37 11.67 0.75 4.71
C PRO A 37 11.27 2.21 4.59
N GLU A 38 11.70 2.86 3.52
CA GLU A 38 11.24 4.22 3.20
C GLU A 38 9.76 4.15 2.80
N ILE A 39 8.91 4.88 3.54
CA ILE A 39 7.46 4.88 3.32
C ILE A 39 7.04 6.10 2.51
N LYS A 40 6.43 5.89 1.34
CA LYS A 40 5.73 6.92 0.57
C LYS A 40 4.23 6.82 0.80
N LEU A 41 3.67 7.72 1.61
CA LEU A 41 2.25 7.74 1.93
C LEU A 41 1.47 8.68 1.00
N PHE A 42 0.52 8.11 0.25
CA PHE A 42 -0.43 8.80 -0.62
C PHE A 42 -1.84 8.64 -0.05
N TYR A 43 -2.26 9.61 0.76
CA TYR A 43 -3.62 9.66 1.30
C TYR A 43 -4.48 10.57 0.41
N LEU A 44 -5.25 9.95 -0.49
CA LEU A 44 -5.99 10.62 -1.55
C LEU A 44 -7.40 10.96 -1.05
N GLN A 45 -7.71 12.26 -1.03
CA GLN A 45 -9.06 12.76 -0.79
C GLN A 45 -9.89 12.75 -2.08
N GLU A 46 -11.20 12.99 -2.01
CA GLU A 46 -12.09 12.87 -3.18
C GLU A 46 -11.62 13.74 -4.37
N THR A 47 -11.08 14.93 -4.10
CA THR A 47 -10.54 15.83 -5.13
C THR A 47 -9.29 15.30 -5.81
N ASP A 48 -8.58 14.39 -5.16
CA ASP A 48 -7.26 13.90 -5.57
C ASP A 48 -7.32 12.49 -6.14
N PHE A 49 -8.51 11.86 -6.16
CA PHE A 49 -8.65 10.47 -6.62
C PHE A 49 -8.31 10.31 -8.11
N SER A 50 -8.47 11.34 -8.94
CA SER A 50 -8.04 11.30 -10.34
C SER A 50 -6.55 11.00 -10.50
N THR A 51 -5.73 11.24 -9.47
CA THR A 51 -4.29 10.95 -9.45
C THR A 51 -3.98 9.48 -9.70
N VAL A 52 -4.83 8.54 -9.26
CA VAL A 52 -4.58 7.10 -9.54
C VAL A 52 -4.74 6.72 -11.01
N LYS A 53 -5.29 7.62 -11.83
CA LYS A 53 -5.43 7.46 -13.29
C LYS A 53 -4.32 8.18 -14.06
N ASP A 54 -3.39 8.81 -13.36
CA ASP A 54 -2.26 9.52 -13.97
C ASP A 54 -1.04 8.60 -14.13
N MET A 55 -0.49 8.55 -15.34
CA MET A 55 0.71 7.74 -15.63
C MET A 55 1.96 8.27 -14.91
N GLY A 56 2.03 9.57 -14.62
CA GLY A 56 3.09 10.15 -13.80
C GLY A 56 3.04 9.63 -12.36
N PHE A 57 1.84 9.50 -11.80
CA PHE A 57 1.65 8.85 -10.50
C PHE A 57 2.09 7.39 -10.50
N ILE A 58 1.70 6.60 -11.50
CA ILE A 58 2.18 5.21 -11.63
C ILE A 58 3.71 5.15 -11.74
N SER A 59 4.32 6.09 -12.47
CA SER A 59 5.78 6.20 -12.57
C SER A 59 6.44 6.45 -11.20
N LEU A 60 5.82 7.23 -10.31
CA LEU A 60 6.31 7.40 -8.94
C LEU A 60 6.24 6.11 -8.12
N LEU A 61 5.21 5.29 -8.34
CA LEU A 61 5.05 3.98 -7.70
C LEU A 61 6.08 2.95 -8.23
N MET A 62 6.64 3.16 -9.42
CA MET A 62 7.72 2.32 -9.95
C MET A 62 8.97 2.33 -9.07
N GLU A 63 9.19 3.38 -8.29
CA GLU A 63 10.32 3.47 -7.36
C GLU A 63 10.13 2.63 -6.08
N CYS A 64 8.93 2.10 -5.84
CA CYS A 64 8.64 1.27 -4.67
C CYS A 64 8.83 -0.22 -4.99
N ASN A 65 9.33 -0.99 -4.03
CA ASN A 65 9.45 -2.44 -4.12
C ASN A 65 8.10 -3.12 -3.90
N ALA A 66 7.28 -2.55 -3.02
CA ALA A 66 5.95 -3.05 -2.70
C ALA A 66 4.92 -1.93 -2.54
N LEU A 67 3.66 -2.26 -2.78
CA LEU A 67 2.53 -1.34 -2.72
C LEU A 67 1.46 -1.86 -1.77
N ILE A 68 1.08 -1.05 -0.79
CA ILE A 68 -0.10 -1.25 0.04
C ILE A 68 -1.22 -0.37 -0.52
N MET A 69 -2.28 -0.98 -1.02
CA MET A 69 -3.43 -0.31 -1.61
C MET A 69 -4.66 -0.54 -0.72
N SER A 70 -5.24 0.55 -0.22
CA SER A 70 -6.40 0.55 0.67
C SER A 70 -7.64 1.09 -0.03
N GLY A 71 -8.59 0.20 -0.30
CA GLY A 71 -9.80 0.44 -1.08
C GLY A 71 -9.79 -0.36 -2.37
N GLY A 72 -10.90 -1.04 -2.68
CA GLY A 72 -11.01 -1.86 -3.89
C GLY A 72 -10.89 -1.02 -5.17
N GLU A 73 -11.61 0.10 -5.22
CA GLU A 73 -11.54 1.05 -6.35
C GLU A 73 -10.14 1.66 -6.50
N THR A 74 -9.49 1.99 -5.38
CA THR A 74 -8.10 2.49 -5.38
C THR A 74 -7.14 1.47 -5.97
N ALA A 75 -7.20 0.22 -5.49
CA ALA A 75 -6.35 -0.86 -5.97
C ALA A 75 -6.59 -1.13 -7.46
N PHE A 76 -7.86 -1.22 -7.87
CA PHE A 76 -8.22 -1.46 -9.25
C PHE A 76 -7.73 -0.35 -10.17
N CYS A 77 -8.00 0.91 -9.85
CA CYS A 77 -7.56 2.03 -10.69
C CYS A 77 -6.04 2.11 -10.83
N VAL A 78 -5.28 1.90 -9.74
CA VAL A 78 -3.81 1.90 -9.80
C VAL A 78 -3.29 0.78 -10.71
N LEU A 79 -3.82 -0.43 -10.53
CA LEU A 79 -3.42 -1.60 -11.31
C LEU A 79 -3.82 -1.44 -12.79
N ASP A 80 -5.06 -1.08 -13.07
CA ASP A 80 -5.59 -0.87 -14.43
C ASP A 80 -4.80 0.20 -15.18
N THR A 81 -4.57 1.36 -14.54
CA THR A 81 -3.76 2.44 -15.12
C THR A 81 -2.31 1.99 -15.38
N SER A 82 -1.77 1.11 -14.55
CA SER A 82 -0.43 0.55 -14.78
C SER A 82 -0.35 -0.44 -15.94
N GLY A 83 -1.48 -0.92 -16.45
CA GLY A 83 -1.54 -1.93 -17.50
C GLY A 83 -1.18 -3.33 -17.01
N PHE A 84 -1.49 -3.66 -15.75
CA PHE A 84 -1.26 -5.01 -15.23
C PHE A 84 -2.07 -6.07 -16.00
N ASN A 85 -1.58 -7.31 -16.03
CA ASN A 85 -2.28 -8.43 -16.64
C ASN A 85 -3.04 -9.26 -15.59
N TYR A 86 -2.37 -9.62 -14.51
CA TYR A 86 -2.96 -10.39 -13.41
C TYR A 86 -2.17 -10.21 -12.11
N LEU A 87 -2.76 -10.67 -11.00
CA LEU A 87 -2.12 -10.75 -9.70
C LEU A 87 -1.84 -12.23 -9.39
N GLU A 88 -0.61 -12.53 -9.01
CA GLU A 88 -0.26 -13.83 -8.43
C GLU A 88 -0.40 -13.72 -6.91
N SER A 89 -1.45 -14.33 -6.35
CA SER A 89 -1.70 -14.29 -4.92
C SER A 89 -0.82 -15.27 -4.14
N GLU A 90 -0.30 -14.81 -3.01
CA GLU A 90 0.45 -15.58 -2.04
C GLU A 90 -0.44 -15.98 -0.85
N GLU A 91 0.17 -16.61 0.16
CA GLU A 91 -0.52 -16.99 1.39
C GLU A 91 -1.13 -15.77 2.09
N GLN A 92 -2.33 -15.94 2.63
CA GLN A 92 -3.02 -14.88 3.34
C GLN A 92 -2.35 -14.58 4.69
N ILE A 93 -1.87 -13.35 4.83
CA ILE A 93 -1.10 -12.92 6.00
C ILE A 93 -1.99 -12.43 7.15
N LEU A 94 -3.19 -11.94 6.81
CA LEU A 94 -4.20 -11.41 7.72
C LEU A 94 -5.59 -11.61 7.08
N PRO A 95 -6.66 -11.79 7.88
CA PRO A 95 -8.00 -12.00 7.35
C PRO A 95 -8.42 -10.87 6.41
N LEU A 96 -8.95 -11.25 5.24
CA LEU A 96 -9.48 -10.33 4.22
C LEU A 96 -8.45 -9.37 3.61
N ILE A 97 -7.16 -9.69 3.75
CA ILE A 97 -6.06 -9.00 3.07
C ILE A 97 -5.47 -9.94 2.03
N SER A 98 -5.31 -9.43 0.81
CA SER A 98 -4.67 -10.15 -0.30
C SER A 98 -3.25 -9.64 -0.47
N THR A 99 -2.31 -10.54 -0.66
CA THR A 99 -0.89 -10.25 -0.89
C THR A 99 -0.36 -11.07 -2.04
N GLY A 100 0.72 -10.61 -2.67
CA GLY A 100 1.38 -11.35 -3.73
C GLY A 100 2.19 -10.46 -4.66
N THR A 101 2.30 -10.88 -5.92
CA THR A 101 3.11 -10.18 -6.94
C THR A 101 2.25 -9.72 -8.11
N VAL A 102 2.52 -8.50 -8.59
CA VAL A 102 1.90 -7.93 -9.80
C VAL A 102 2.62 -8.45 -11.05
N HIS A 103 1.86 -8.90 -12.05
CA HIS A 103 2.39 -9.33 -13.34
C HIS A 103 1.83 -8.48 -14.49
N GLY A 104 2.73 -7.96 -15.34
CA GLY A 104 2.44 -7.08 -16.46
C GLY A 104 2.47 -5.59 -16.14
N GLY A 105 2.60 -4.78 -17.18
CA GLY A 105 2.52 -3.32 -17.09
C GLY A 105 3.71 -2.66 -16.39
N MET A 106 3.50 -1.45 -15.89
CA MET A 106 4.54 -0.63 -15.25
C MET A 106 4.91 -1.10 -13.84
N LEU A 107 4.02 -1.87 -13.20
CA LEU A 107 4.18 -2.35 -11.84
C LEU A 107 4.60 -3.84 -11.78
N ASP A 108 5.00 -4.42 -12.92
CA ASP A 108 5.48 -5.80 -13.03
C ASP A 108 6.57 -6.13 -12.00
N GLY A 109 6.45 -7.30 -11.37
CA GLY A 109 7.38 -7.81 -10.37
C GLY A 109 7.30 -7.15 -8.99
N LYS A 110 6.37 -6.19 -8.77
CA LYS A 110 6.21 -5.56 -7.46
C LYS A 110 5.35 -6.41 -6.52
N GLY A 111 5.73 -6.40 -5.25
CA GLY A 111 4.86 -6.91 -4.19
C GLY A 111 3.61 -6.05 -4.04
N TYR A 112 2.45 -6.66 -3.83
CA TYR A 112 1.22 -5.96 -3.52
C TYR A 112 0.63 -6.42 -2.19
N VAL A 113 -0.08 -5.50 -1.55
CA VAL A 113 -1.02 -5.76 -0.47
C VAL A 113 -2.29 -4.99 -0.79
N ILE A 114 -3.42 -5.69 -0.89
CA ILE A 114 -4.73 -5.07 -1.09
C ILE A 114 -5.58 -5.34 0.14
N LYS A 115 -6.13 -4.26 0.70
CA LYS A 115 -7.13 -4.33 1.76
C LYS A 115 -8.35 -3.49 1.43
N GLY A 116 -9.50 -3.88 1.97
CA GLY A 116 -10.68 -3.02 2.04
C GLY A 116 -10.40 -1.75 2.85
N GLY A 117 -11.10 -0.66 2.52
CA GLY A 117 -10.86 0.67 3.09
C GLY A 117 -10.87 0.67 4.63
N SER A 118 -11.94 0.12 5.22
CA SER A 118 -12.17 0.10 6.67
C SER A 118 -11.72 -1.21 7.36
N LEU A 119 -10.99 -2.09 6.67
CA LEU A 119 -10.56 -3.36 7.25
C LEU A 119 -9.34 -3.17 8.15
N GLY A 120 -9.32 -3.92 9.26
CA GLY A 120 -8.24 -3.97 10.25
C GLY A 120 -8.37 -2.97 11.39
N ASP A 121 -7.55 -3.16 12.42
CA ASP A 121 -7.45 -2.26 13.57
C ASP A 121 -6.59 -1.02 13.25
N ASP A 122 -6.47 -0.08 14.18
CA ASP A 122 -5.73 1.18 14.02
C ASP A 122 -4.26 0.97 13.59
N ASP A 123 -3.62 -0.12 14.00
CA ASP A 123 -2.22 -0.45 13.72
C ASP A 123 -2.01 -1.25 12.41
N ILE A 124 -3.06 -1.46 11.61
CA ILE A 124 -3.03 -2.37 10.46
C ILE A 124 -1.88 -2.07 9.49
N TYR A 125 -1.64 -0.80 9.16
CA TYR A 125 -0.56 -0.44 8.23
C TYR A 125 0.83 -0.79 8.79
N ILE A 126 1.01 -0.73 10.11
CA ILE A 126 2.28 -1.12 10.75
C ILE A 126 2.49 -2.63 10.60
N LYS A 127 1.46 -3.43 10.85
CA LYS A 127 1.50 -4.90 10.65
C LYS A 127 1.87 -5.25 9.20
N LEU A 128 1.29 -4.54 8.22
CA LEU A 128 1.56 -4.76 6.80
C LEU A 128 3.00 -4.36 6.40
N ILE A 129 3.50 -3.21 6.91
CA ILE A 129 4.89 -2.78 6.69
C ILE A 129 5.86 -3.81 7.25
N GLN A 130 5.63 -4.28 8.48
CA GLN A 130 6.48 -5.29 9.12
C GLN A 130 6.52 -6.59 8.33
N HIS A 131 5.36 -7.04 7.82
CA HIS A 131 5.29 -8.24 7.01
C HIS A 131 6.14 -8.12 5.72
N LEU A 132 5.98 -7.02 4.98
CA LEU A 132 6.76 -6.78 3.77
C LEU A 132 8.27 -6.64 4.04
N SER A 133 8.63 -6.05 5.19
CA SER A 133 10.04 -5.86 5.59
C SER A 133 10.75 -7.19 5.94
N ILE A 134 10.01 -8.20 6.40
CA ILE A 134 10.58 -9.52 6.75
C ILE A 134 10.85 -10.34 5.49
N ASN A 135 9.97 -10.26 4.48
CA ASN A 135 10.03 -11.10 3.27
C ASN A 135 10.92 -10.54 2.16
N THR A 136 11.53 -9.35 2.37
CA THR A 136 12.49 -8.77 1.42
C THR A 136 13.96 -9.16 1.76
N MET A 137 14.15 -10.05 2.76
CA MET A 137 15.42 -10.72 3.10
C MET A 137 15.49 -12.13 2.52
#